data_AF-A0A7Y4W6I8-F1
#
_entry.id   AF-A0A7Y4W6I8-F1
#
_cell.length_a   1.000
_cell.length_b   1.000
_cell.length_c   1.000
_cell.angle_alpha   90.00
_cell.angle_beta   90.00
_cell.angle_gamma   90.00
#
_symmetry.space_group_name_H-M   'P 1'
#
loop_
_entity.id
_entity.type
_entity.pdbx_description
1 polymer ?
#
loop_
_entity_poly.entity_id
_entity_poly.type
_entity_poly.pdbx_seq_one_letter_code
_entity_poly.pdbx_strand_id
1 'polypeptide(L)'
;MREAILAELGLMPMWQLRPPQTVVAPVYTAMSLQRDDGKLGWLLLSEALTAETEQLLMNILAACQLTALSAPQQLGADMLSIDDAWLWLAGVQTVGVMVENKQAFVSVSLSDLLAHPAYKAVLWTDWCAYKFKDAPI
;
A
#
# COMPACT_ATOMS: atom_id res chain seq x y z
N MET A 1 31.03 3.46 -19.82
CA MET A 1 30.66 2.83 -21.11
C MET A 1 29.47 3.53 -21.81
N ARG A 2 28.46 4.01 -21.08
CA ARG A 2 27.28 4.72 -21.65
C ARG A 2 27.60 6.08 -22.31
N GLU A 3 28.60 6.79 -21.81
CA GLU A 3 28.96 8.15 -22.26
C GLU A 3 29.61 8.20 -23.65
N ALA A 4 30.40 7.18 -24.01
CA ALA A 4 31.04 7.12 -25.33
C ALA A 4 30.01 6.96 -26.47
N ILE A 5 28.97 6.15 -26.24
CA ILE A 5 27.87 5.93 -27.19
C ILE A 5 27.04 7.21 -27.37
N LEU A 6 26.86 7.99 -26.31
CA LEU A 6 26.10 9.25 -26.34
C LEU A 6 26.85 10.38 -27.04
N ALA A 7 28.19 10.37 -26.98
CA ALA A 7 29.04 11.29 -27.72
C ALA A 7 28.99 11.03 -29.23
N GLU A 8 29.03 9.76 -29.65
CA GLU A 8 28.94 9.38 -31.08
C GLU A 8 27.59 9.73 -31.71
N LEU A 9 26.50 9.74 -30.93
CA LEU A 9 25.15 10.07 -31.41
C LEU A 9 24.85 11.58 -31.42
N GLY A 10 25.78 12.45 -31.01
CA GLY A 10 25.56 13.89 -30.93
C GLY A 10 24.54 14.33 -29.85
N LEU A 11 24.21 13.44 -28.92
CA LEU A 11 23.17 13.63 -27.90
C LEU A 11 23.71 14.19 -26.57
N MET A 12 25.01 14.44 -26.48
CA MET A 12 25.66 15.04 -25.30
C MET A 12 24.99 16.33 -24.79
N PRO A 13 24.58 17.30 -25.65
CA PRO A 13 23.95 18.54 -25.17
C PRO A 13 22.54 18.32 -24.59
N MET A 14 21.84 17.27 -25.04
CA MET A 14 20.45 16.99 -24.64
C MET A 14 20.35 16.32 -23.27
N TRP A 15 21.44 15.73 -22.78
CA TRP A 15 21.48 15.06 -21.47
C TRP A 15 21.56 16.05 -20.30
N GLN A 16 22.10 17.24 -20.51
CA GLN A 16 22.25 18.28 -19.48
C GLN A 16 20.96 19.08 -19.24
N LEU A 17 19.94 18.92 -20.08
CA LEU A 17 18.68 19.69 -20.02
C LEU A 17 17.56 19.00 -19.24
N ARG A 18 17.80 17.83 -18.64
CA ARG A 18 16.83 17.28 -17.70
C ARG A 18 17.07 17.91 -16.34
N PRO A 19 16.19 18.81 -15.84
CA PRO A 19 16.19 19.10 -14.41
C PRO A 19 16.09 17.75 -13.68
N PRO A 20 16.82 17.56 -12.57
CA PRO A 20 16.66 16.36 -11.77
C PRO A 20 15.17 16.25 -11.45
N GLN A 21 14.51 15.26 -12.05
CA GLN A 21 13.15 14.93 -11.65
C GLN A 21 13.29 14.53 -10.19
N THR A 22 12.87 15.41 -9.29
CA THR A 22 12.67 15.08 -7.89
C THR A 22 11.59 14.01 -7.91
N VAL A 23 12.01 12.75 -7.93
CA VAL A 23 11.11 11.63 -7.69
C VAL A 23 10.72 11.80 -6.23
N VAL A 24 9.61 12.50 -6.01
CA VAL A 24 9.01 12.61 -4.68
C VAL A 24 8.70 11.18 -4.28
N ALA A 25 9.45 10.64 -3.32
CA ALA A 25 9.18 9.32 -2.79
C ALA A 25 7.72 9.29 -2.33
N PRO A 26 6.93 8.29 -2.75
CA PRO A 26 5.53 8.24 -2.37
C PRO A 26 5.45 8.13 -0.84
N VAL A 27 4.65 9.02 -0.24
CA VAL A 27 4.35 9.02 1.19
C VAL A 27 3.01 8.32 1.36
N TYR A 28 2.98 7.35 2.27
CA TYR A 28 1.79 6.54 2.54
C TYR A 28 1.32 6.78 3.98
N THR A 29 0.01 6.73 4.19
CA THR A 29 -0.51 6.59 5.56
C THR A 29 -0.43 5.13 5.95
N ALA A 30 0.29 4.82 7.02
CA ALA A 30 0.52 3.48 7.50
C ALA A 30 0.03 3.30 8.93
N MET A 31 -0.44 2.09 9.26
CA MET A 31 -0.72 1.69 10.63
C MET A 31 -0.51 0.20 10.82
N SER A 32 -0.14 -0.21 12.04
CA SER A 32 -0.03 -1.61 12.40
C SER A 32 -1.38 -2.17 12.82
N LEU A 33 -1.68 -3.37 12.33
CA LEU A 33 -2.91 -4.11 12.58
C LEU A 33 -2.59 -5.49 13.14
N GLN A 34 -3.53 -6.05 13.90
CA GLN A 34 -3.50 -7.44 14.35
C GLN A 34 -4.80 -8.14 13.94
N ARG A 35 -4.67 -9.31 13.32
CA ARG A 35 -5.79 -10.22 13.06
C ARG A 35 -6.22 -10.93 14.35
N ASP A 36 -7.44 -11.45 14.35
CA ASP A 36 -8.00 -12.29 15.42
C ASP A 36 -7.17 -13.56 15.73
N ASP A 37 -6.47 -14.09 14.73
CA ASP A 37 -5.52 -15.21 14.89
C ASP A 37 -4.16 -14.78 15.49
N GLY A 38 -4.00 -13.51 15.86
CA GLY A 38 -2.81 -12.94 16.46
C GLY A 38 -1.74 -12.49 15.46
N LYS A 39 -1.91 -12.73 14.15
CA LYS A 39 -0.93 -12.34 13.13
C LYS A 39 -0.84 -10.81 12.96
N LEU A 40 0.38 -10.29 13.08
CA LEU A 40 0.69 -8.87 12.87
C LEU A 40 0.73 -8.53 11.39
N GLY A 41 0.19 -7.38 11.04
CA GLY A 41 0.16 -6.85 9.69
C GLY A 41 0.21 -5.35 9.65
N TRP A 42 0.30 -4.82 8.43
CA TRP A 42 0.33 -3.39 8.18
C TRP A 42 -0.68 -3.00 7.13
N LEU A 43 -1.40 -1.92 7.38
CA LEU A 43 -2.24 -1.25 6.41
C LEU A 43 -1.47 -0.05 5.84
N LEU A 44 -1.42 0.03 4.51
CA LEU A 44 -0.89 1.16 3.76
C LEU A 44 -2.00 1.76 2.90
N LEU A 45 -2.17 3.07 3.03
CA LEU A 45 -3.14 3.87 2.30
C LEU A 45 -2.41 4.85 1.39
N SER A 46 -2.92 5.02 0.17
CA SER A 46 -2.44 6.02 -0.78
C SER A 46 -2.90 7.45 -0.45
N GLU A 47 -3.75 7.61 0.57
CA GLU A 47 -4.40 8.85 0.93
C GLU A 47 -4.34 9.11 2.44
N ALA A 48 -4.52 10.36 2.83
CA ALA A 48 -4.71 10.75 4.23
C ALA A 48 -6.12 10.38 4.70
N LEU A 49 -6.25 10.01 5.97
CA LEU A 49 -7.56 9.75 6.57
C LEU A 49 -8.31 11.05 6.84
N THR A 50 -9.58 11.06 6.45
CA THR A 50 -10.58 12.06 6.79
C THR A 50 -11.50 11.46 7.85
N ALA A 51 -12.33 12.27 8.53
CA ALA A 51 -13.26 11.74 9.52
C ALA A 51 -14.21 10.68 8.95
N GLU A 52 -14.64 10.83 7.69
CA GLU A 52 -15.52 9.87 7.03
C GLU A 52 -14.79 8.56 6.68
N THR A 53 -13.59 8.66 6.09
CA THR A 53 -12.80 7.48 5.73
C THR A 53 -12.25 6.76 6.96
N GLU A 54 -11.98 7.47 8.05
CA GLU A 54 -11.61 6.90 9.35
C GLU A 54 -12.77 6.10 9.96
N GLN A 55 -13.99 6.67 9.98
CA GLN A 55 -15.16 5.93 10.46
C GLN A 55 -15.44 4.69 9.63
N LEU A 56 -15.31 4.79 8.29
CA LEU A 56 -15.43 3.63 7.40
C LEU A 56 -14.36 2.58 7.71
N LEU A 57 -13.10 3.00 7.88
CA LEU A 57 -12.00 2.11 8.21
C LEU A 57 -12.27 1.36 9.51
N MET A 58 -12.69 2.05 10.57
CA MET A 58 -13.00 1.41 11.85
C MET A 58 -14.11 0.36 11.73
N ASN A 59 -15.14 0.63 10.91
CA ASN A 59 -16.20 -0.34 10.64
C ASN A 59 -15.68 -1.56 9.86
N ILE A 60 -14.80 -1.34 8.89
CA ILE A 60 -14.17 -2.43 8.12
C ILE A 60 -13.26 -3.26 9.03
N LEU A 61 -12.43 -2.64 9.86
CA LEU A 61 -11.56 -3.33 10.81
C LEU A 61 -12.38 -4.21 11.75
N ALA A 62 -13.46 -3.68 12.33
CA ALA A 62 -14.36 -4.44 13.18
C ALA A 62 -15.00 -5.64 12.44
N ALA A 63 -15.49 -5.43 11.22
CA ALA A 63 -16.08 -6.50 10.41
C ALA A 63 -15.06 -7.59 10.05
N CYS A 64 -13.85 -7.19 9.69
CA CYS A 64 -12.74 -8.08 9.32
C CYS A 64 -12.03 -8.72 10.52
N GLN A 65 -12.45 -8.40 11.75
CA GLN A 65 -11.84 -8.86 13.00
C GLN A 65 -10.36 -8.45 13.10
N LEU A 66 -10.10 -7.19 12.76
CA LEU A 66 -8.79 -6.54 12.81
C LEU A 66 -8.76 -5.53 13.94
N THR A 67 -7.67 -5.51 14.70
CA THR A 67 -7.41 -4.55 15.77
C THR A 67 -6.31 -3.61 15.35
N ALA A 68 -6.53 -2.30 15.45
CA ALA A 68 -5.48 -1.30 15.25
C ALA A 68 -4.54 -1.27 16.47
N LEU A 69 -3.24 -1.44 16.23
CA LEU A 69 -2.21 -1.41 17.27
C LEU A 69 -1.49 -0.06 17.35
N SER A 70 -1.46 0.68 16.24
CA SER A 70 -0.89 2.04 16.19
C SER A 70 -1.86 3.03 15.56
N ALA A 71 -1.67 4.30 15.91
CA ALA A 71 -2.31 5.40 15.19
C ALA A 71 -1.76 5.48 13.75
N PRO A 72 -2.55 6.03 12.79
CA PRO A 72 -2.09 6.32 11.44
C PRO A 72 -0.90 7.28 11.42
N GLN A 73 0.15 6.94 10.68
CA GLN A 73 1.37 7.74 10.54
C GLN A 73 1.79 7.84 9.08
N GLN A 74 2.40 8.97 8.68
CA GLN A 74 2.95 9.11 7.33
C GLN A 74 4.32 8.43 7.26
N LEU A 75 4.46 7.42 6.41
CA LEU A 75 5.71 6.71 6.17
C LEU A 75 6.16 6.92 4.72
N GLY A 76 7.46 7.11 4.52
CA GLY A 76 8.06 7.04 3.19
C GLY A 76 8.19 5.59 2.72
N ALA A 77 8.22 5.39 1.40
CA ALA A 77 8.38 4.07 0.78
C ALA A 77 9.61 3.27 1.30
N ASP A 78 10.68 3.97 1.68
CA ASP A 78 11.95 3.39 2.13
C ASP A 78 11.87 2.74 3.53
N MET A 79 10.81 3.01 4.32
CA MET A 79 10.67 2.47 5.69
C MET A 79 9.88 1.16 5.77
N LEU A 80 9.49 0.57 4.64
CA LEU A 80 8.63 -0.63 4.61
C LEU A 80 9.41 -1.96 4.67
N SER A 81 10.61 -1.98 5.26
CA SER A 81 11.36 -3.21 5.55
C SER A 81 10.76 -3.94 6.76
N ILE A 82 9.59 -4.53 6.57
CA ILE A 82 8.80 -5.15 7.65
C ILE A 82 8.93 -6.67 7.56
N ASP A 83 9.87 -7.25 8.30
CA ASP A 83 10.04 -8.71 8.33
C ASP A 83 8.81 -9.39 8.97
N ASP A 84 8.31 -10.46 8.33
CA ASP A 84 7.24 -11.37 8.79
C ASP A 84 5.84 -10.79 9.11
N ALA A 85 5.42 -9.70 8.47
CA ALA A 85 4.05 -9.18 8.57
C ALA A 85 3.26 -9.30 7.27
N TRP A 86 1.95 -9.58 7.38
CA TRP A 86 1.06 -9.48 6.22
C TRP A 86 0.78 -8.02 5.87
N LEU A 87 0.50 -7.74 4.60
CA LEU A 87 0.29 -6.37 4.11
C LEU A 87 -1.12 -6.19 3.57
N TRP A 88 -1.75 -5.06 3.90
CA TRP A 88 -2.94 -4.58 3.21
C TRP A 88 -2.64 -3.25 2.52
N LEU A 89 -2.77 -3.26 1.20
CA LEU A 89 -2.57 -2.12 0.31
C LEU A 89 -3.94 -1.60 -0.14
N ALA A 90 -4.38 -0.46 0.38
CA ALA A 90 -5.66 0.15 0.02
C ALA A 90 -5.42 1.41 -0.83
N GLY A 91 -5.75 1.31 -2.12
CA GLY A 91 -5.51 2.37 -3.12
C GLY A 91 -4.04 2.52 -3.53
N VAL A 92 -3.13 1.71 -2.97
CA VAL A 92 -1.70 1.76 -3.27
C VAL A 92 -1.39 0.91 -4.50
N GLN A 93 -0.77 1.52 -5.52
CA GLN A 93 -0.27 0.79 -6.69
C GLN A 93 0.98 -0.01 -6.31
N THR A 94 0.98 -1.31 -6.61
CA THR A 94 2.07 -2.25 -6.29
C THR A 94 3.41 -1.91 -6.96
N VAL A 95 3.41 -1.02 -7.95
CA VAL A 95 4.60 -0.62 -8.74
C VAL A 95 5.70 0.03 -7.89
N GLY A 96 5.36 0.61 -6.73
CA GLY A 96 6.32 1.27 -5.83
C GLY A 96 6.68 0.48 -4.57
N VAL A 97 5.94 -0.58 -4.25
CA VAL A 97 6.20 -1.42 -3.07
C VAL A 97 6.76 -2.74 -3.58
N MET A 98 8.08 -2.89 -3.54
CA MET A 98 8.74 -4.17 -3.81
C MET A 98 8.37 -5.14 -2.68
N VAL A 99 7.22 -5.79 -2.80
CA VAL A 99 6.79 -6.84 -1.89
C VAL A 99 7.42 -8.16 -2.36
N GLU A 100 8.75 -8.24 -2.31
CA GLU A 100 9.42 -9.51 -2.56
C GLU A 100 9.01 -10.51 -1.47
N ASN A 101 8.37 -11.61 -1.86
CA ASN A 101 7.99 -12.75 -1.03
C ASN A 101 6.94 -12.54 0.09
N LYS A 102 6.18 -11.43 0.12
CA LYS A 102 5.09 -11.27 1.12
C LYS A 102 3.71 -11.39 0.48
N GLN A 103 2.79 -12.04 1.20
CA GLN A 103 1.38 -12.00 0.85
C GLN A 103 0.84 -10.59 1.15
N ALA A 104 0.38 -9.91 0.10
CA ALA A 104 -0.28 -8.63 0.18
C ALA A 104 -1.75 -8.78 -0.23
N PHE A 105 -2.65 -8.33 0.65
CA PHE A 105 -4.04 -8.08 0.34
C PHE A 105 -4.16 -6.70 -0.31
N VAL A 106 -4.75 -6.62 -1.50
CA VAL A 106 -4.87 -5.35 -2.24
C VAL A 106 -6.34 -5.00 -2.39
N SER A 107 -6.70 -3.75 -2.11
CA SER A 107 -8.04 -3.22 -2.31
C SER A 107 -8.02 -1.85 -2.98
N VAL A 108 -9.19 -1.40 -3.43
CA VAL A 108 -9.41 0.00 -3.82
C VAL A 108 -9.21 0.94 -2.61
N SER A 109 -9.13 2.25 -2.88
CA SER A 109 -8.95 3.27 -1.85
C SER A 109 -10.15 3.35 -0.90
N LEU A 110 -9.98 3.94 0.29
CA LEU A 110 -11.10 4.12 1.23
C LEU A 110 -12.11 5.13 0.67
N SER A 111 -11.64 6.16 -0.03
CA SER A 111 -12.49 7.12 -0.75
C SER A 111 -13.37 6.42 -1.79
N ASP A 112 -12.81 5.48 -2.57
CA ASP A 112 -13.59 4.71 -3.56
C ASP A 112 -14.63 3.80 -2.90
N LEU A 113 -14.29 3.16 -1.78
CA LEU A 113 -15.23 2.36 -0.98
C LEU A 113 -16.37 3.20 -0.41
N LEU A 114 -16.09 4.45 -0.04
CA LEU A 114 -17.09 5.40 0.45
C LEU A 114 -18.07 5.79 -0.66
N ALA A 115 -17.54 6.11 -1.84
CA ALA A 115 -18.32 6.51 -3.00
C ALA A 115 -19.14 5.35 -3.62
N HIS A 116 -18.65 4.12 -3.54
CA HIS A 116 -19.24 2.97 -4.25
C HIS A 116 -19.53 1.80 -3.29
N PRO A 117 -20.78 1.66 -2.79
CA PRO A 117 -21.15 0.60 -1.86
C PRO A 117 -20.88 -0.82 -2.38
N ALA A 118 -20.97 -1.04 -3.70
CA ALA A 118 -20.68 -2.33 -4.32
C ALA A 118 -19.24 -2.81 -4.06
N TYR A 119 -18.28 -1.90 -3.96
CA TYR A 119 -16.88 -2.24 -3.69
C TYR A 119 -16.67 -2.78 -2.27
N LYS A 120 -17.57 -2.48 -1.32
CA LYS A 120 -17.52 -3.04 0.04
C LYS A 120 -17.79 -4.55 0.05
N ALA A 121 -18.71 -5.01 -0.80
CA ALA A 121 -19.00 -6.45 -0.94
C ALA A 121 -17.81 -7.20 -1.57
N VAL A 122 -17.15 -6.57 -2.55
CA VAL A 122 -15.93 -7.10 -3.17
C VAL A 122 -14.81 -7.19 -2.15
N LEU A 123 -14.55 -6.10 -1.40
CA LEU A 123 -13.56 -6.07 -0.33
C LEU A 123 -13.77 -7.22 0.68
N TRP A 124 -15.01 -7.43 1.12
CA TRP A 124 -15.33 -8.50 2.06
C TRP A 124 -15.02 -9.88 1.48
N THR A 125 -15.44 -10.12 0.23
CA THR A 125 -15.22 -11.38 -0.46
C THR A 125 -13.72 -11.67 -0.62
N ASP A 126 -12.95 -10.68 -1.07
CA ASP A 126 -11.52 -10.79 -1.26
C ASP A 126 -10.79 -10.98 0.08
N TRP A 127 -11.23 -10.29 1.13
CA TRP A 127 -10.69 -10.47 2.49
C TRP A 127 -10.92 -11.89 3.01
N CYS A 128 -12.13 -12.44 2.86
CA CYS A 128 -12.40 -13.83 3.25
C CYS A 128 -11.51 -14.80 2.47
N ALA A 129 -11.41 -14.65 1.15
CA ALA A 129 -10.55 -15.49 0.32
C ALA A 129 -9.06 -15.39 0.73
N TYR A 130 -8.60 -14.20 1.12
CA TYR A 130 -7.26 -13.97 1.61
C TYR A 130 -7.03 -14.60 3.00
N LYS A 131 -7.93 -14.34 3.97
CA LYS A 131 -7.80 -14.80 5.36
C LYS A 131 -7.68 -16.32 5.46
N PHE A 132 -8.44 -17.05 4.64
CA PHE A 132 -8.52 -18.51 4.67
C PHE A 132 -7.53 -19.24 3.77
N LYS A 133 -6.73 -18.53 2.95
CA LYS A 133 -5.64 -19.17 2.20
C LYS A 133 -4.57 -19.78 3.10
N ASP A 134 -4.43 -19.26 4.33
CA ASP A 134 -3.45 -19.72 5.32
C ASP A 134 -4.02 -20.74 6.33
N ALA A 135 -5.31 -21.11 6.24
CA ALA A 135 -5.90 -22.05 7.19
C ALA A 135 -5.47 -23.49 6.83
N PRO A 136 -4.87 -24.26 7.76
CA PRO A 136 -4.57 -25.67 7.51
C PRO A 136 -5.90 -26.43 7.33
N ILE A 137 -5.99 -27.20 6.24
CA ILE A 137 -7.07 -28.17 5.99
C ILE A 137 -6.94 -29.33 6.97
#